data_AF-A0A5C2RNU3-F1
#
_entry.id   AF-A0A5C2RNU3-F1
#
_cell.length_a   1.000
_cell.length_b   1.000
_cell.length_c   1.000
_cell.angle_alpha   90.00
_cell.angle_beta   90.00
_cell.angle_gamma   90.00
#
_symmetry.space_group_name_H-M   'P 1'
#
loop_
_entity.id
_entity.type
_entity.pdbx_description
1 polymer ?
#
loop_
_entity_poly.entity_id
_entity_poly.type
_entity_poly.pdbx_seq_one_letter_code
_entity_poly.pdbx_strand_id
1 'polypeptide(L)'
;FIGMADLKFGPITKLRCKGEPTKNIRWTAFQLTDADWAKIKLCTEILADANRYHQICSSTRMPTLWQVIPAMEALSSRWEKKAEDPKYALFHDAIRAALEKLLKYYKQLDKADAYIHTLDTHLHP
;
A
#
# COMPACT_ATOMS: atom_id res chain seq x y z
N PHE A 1 -7.57 2.88 -26.85
CA PHE A 1 -8.39 1.71 -26.43
C PHE A 1 -9.76 2.14 -25.91
N ILE A 2 -9.87 2.84 -24.78
CA ILE A 2 -11.17 3.14 -24.13
C ILE A 2 -12.13 3.96 -25.03
N GLY A 3 -11.63 4.93 -25.81
CA GLY A 3 -12.47 5.73 -26.71
C GLY A 3 -13.18 4.97 -27.83
N MET A 4 -12.71 3.77 -28.20
CA MET A 4 -13.39 2.88 -29.16
C MET A 4 -14.09 1.70 -28.49
N ALA A 5 -13.85 1.47 -27.19
CA ALA A 5 -14.34 0.30 -26.48
C ALA A 5 -15.88 0.33 -26.36
N ASP A 6 -16.46 1.50 -26.13
CA ASP A 6 -17.92 1.66 -26.12
C ASP A 6 -18.56 1.34 -27.47
N LEU A 7 -17.89 1.69 -28.58
CA LEU A 7 -18.38 1.40 -29.92
C LEU A 7 -18.25 -0.09 -30.28
N LYS A 8 -17.16 -0.73 -29.83
CA LYS A 8 -16.81 -2.12 -30.19
C LYS A 8 -17.48 -3.17 -29.31
N PHE A 9 -17.64 -2.89 -28.02
CA PHE A 9 -18.11 -3.86 -27.03
C PHE A 9 -19.46 -3.46 -26.40
N GLY A 10 -19.96 -2.26 -26.66
CA GLY A 10 -21.13 -1.73 -25.97
C GLY A 10 -20.85 -1.39 -24.49
N PRO A 11 -21.89 -1.13 -23.68
CA PRO A 11 -21.72 -0.78 -22.27
C PRO A 11 -21.10 -1.94 -21.48
N ILE A 12 -20.14 -1.63 -20.61
CA ILE A 12 -19.41 -2.62 -19.80
C ILE A 12 -20.32 -3.34 -18.79
N THR A 13 -21.22 -2.59 -18.15
CA THR A 13 -22.12 -3.10 -17.12
C THR A 13 -23.46 -2.39 -17.18
N LYS A 14 -24.54 -3.10 -16.82
CA LYS A 14 -25.87 -2.53 -16.62
C LYS A 14 -26.22 -2.62 -15.15
N LEU A 15 -26.47 -1.48 -14.50
CA LEU A 15 -26.98 -1.42 -13.14
C LEU A 15 -28.50 -1.38 -13.17
N ARG A 16 -29.13 -2.32 -12.47
CA ARG A 16 -30.58 -2.32 -12.24
C ARG A 16 -30.84 -2.22 -10.75
N CYS A 17 -31.20 -1.02 -10.29
CA CYS A 17 -31.70 -0.81 -8.94
C CYS A 17 -33.22 -0.98 -8.92
N LYS A 18 -33.76 -1.62 -7.88
CA LYS A 18 -35.20 -1.91 -7.77
C LYS A 18 -35.97 -0.58 -7.69
N GLY A 19 -36.85 -0.32 -8.66
CA GLY A 19 -37.63 0.92 -8.75
C GLY A 19 -36.99 2.03 -9.60
N GLU A 20 -35.74 1.87 -10.06
CA GLU A 20 -35.08 2.81 -10.96
C GLU A 20 -34.96 2.26 -12.39
N PRO A 21 -34.91 3.13 -13.41
CA PRO A 21 -34.57 2.72 -14.77
C PRO A 21 -33.14 2.16 -14.83
N THR A 22 -32.94 1.16 -15.68
CA THR A 22 -31.63 0.51 -15.88
C THR A 22 -30.60 1.52 -16.38
N LYS A 23 -29.51 1.68 -15.63
CA LYS A 23 -28.39 2.57 -15.99
C LYS A 23 -27.31 1.76 -16.70
N ASN A 24 -27.05 2.09 -17.96
CA ASN A 24 -25.95 1.51 -18.72
C ASN A 24 -24.66 2.28 -18.44
N ILE A 25 -23.66 1.62 -17.87
CA ILE A 25 -22.35 2.20 -17.64
C ILE A 25 -21.48 1.96 -18.87
N ARG A 26 -20.91 3.04 -19.40
CA ARG A 26 -19.99 3.05 -20.53
C ARG A 26 -18.55 2.85 -20.07
N TRP A 27 -17.71 2.28 -20.93
CA TRP A 27 -16.26 2.18 -20.73
C TRP A 27 -15.61 3.54 -20.51
N THR A 28 -16.06 4.55 -21.25
CA THR A 28 -15.61 5.94 -21.09
C THR A 28 -15.86 6.50 -19.69
N ALA A 29 -16.83 5.99 -18.94
CA ALA A 29 -17.08 6.42 -17.55
C ALA A 29 -15.94 6.04 -16.59
N PHE A 30 -15.07 5.11 -16.98
CA PHE A 30 -13.89 4.69 -16.22
C PHE A 30 -12.59 5.36 -16.70
N GLN A 31 -12.68 6.38 -17.55
CA GLN A 31 -11.52 7.19 -17.89
C GLN A 31 -11.11 8.02 -16.69
N LEU A 32 -9.89 7.77 -16.23
CA LEU A 32 -9.25 8.57 -15.21
C LEU A 32 -8.76 9.86 -15.84
N THR A 33 -9.03 10.98 -15.16
CA THR A 33 -8.45 12.27 -15.53
C THR A 33 -6.95 12.29 -15.21
N ASP A 34 -6.21 13.24 -15.77
CA ASP A 34 -4.79 13.40 -15.44
C ASP A 34 -4.56 13.63 -13.94
N ALA A 35 -5.49 14.33 -13.29
CA ALA A 35 -5.47 14.53 -11.84
C ALA A 35 -5.65 13.22 -11.07
N ASP A 36 -6.52 12.32 -11.53
CA ASP A 36 -6.73 11.02 -10.90
C ASP A 36 -5.51 10.11 -11.11
N TRP A 37 -4.91 10.15 -12.29
CA TRP A 37 -3.64 9.46 -12.55
C TRP A 37 -2.53 9.97 -11.64
N ALA A 38 -2.45 11.28 -11.37
CA ALA A 38 -1.51 11.84 -10.42
C ALA A 38 -1.73 11.28 -9.00
N LYS A 39 -2.98 11.22 -8.53
CA LYS A 39 -3.32 10.61 -7.22
C LYS A 39 -2.93 9.14 -7.16
N ILE A 40 -3.19 8.37 -8.22
CA ILE A 40 -2.82 6.96 -8.30
C ILE A 40 -1.31 6.80 -8.23
N LYS A 41 -0.53 7.64 -8.92
CA LYS A 41 0.93 7.62 -8.83
C LYS A 41 1.41 7.82 -7.40
N LEU A 42 0.88 8.81 -6.68
CA LEU A 42 1.20 9.03 -5.27
C LEU A 42 0.88 7.80 -4.40
N CYS A 43 -0.28 7.19 -4.61
CA CYS A 43 -0.67 5.97 -3.91
C CYS A 43 0.32 4.82 -4.21
N THR A 44 0.71 4.64 -5.48
CA THR A 44 1.68 3.62 -5.87
C THR A 44 3.06 3.88 -5.26
N GLU A 45 3.49 5.14 -5.12
CA GLU A 45 4.75 5.49 -4.45
C GLU A 45 4.71 5.12 -2.96
N ILE A 46 3.58 5.30 -2.28
CA ILE A 46 3.40 4.88 -0.88
C ILE A 46 3.46 3.34 -0.77
N LEU A 47 2.73 2.62 -1.63
CA LEU A 47 2.68 1.16 -1.62
C LEU A 47 4.01 0.51 -2.03
N ALA A 48 4.79 1.17 -2.89
CA ALA A 48 6.10 0.70 -3.31
C ALA A 48 7.08 0.59 -2.14
N ASP A 49 7.00 1.49 -1.14
CA ASP A 49 7.82 1.39 0.06
C ASP A 49 7.55 0.05 0.77
N ALA A 50 6.28 -0.25 1.08
CA ALA A 50 5.90 -1.49 1.75
C ALA A 50 6.28 -2.73 0.92
N ASN A 51 6.07 -2.69 -0.40
CA ASN A 51 6.44 -3.79 -1.28
C ASN A 51 7.95 -4.09 -1.22
N ARG A 52 8.81 -3.05 -1.20
CA ARG A 52 10.27 -3.24 -1.12
C ARG A 52 10.66 -4.04 0.13
N TYR A 53 10.05 -3.77 1.27
CA TYR A 53 10.33 -4.50 2.51
C TYR A 53 9.78 -5.92 2.51
N HIS A 54 8.58 -6.12 1.94
CA HIS A 54 8.04 -7.46 1.75
C HIS A 54 8.97 -8.32 0.87
N GLN A 55 9.54 -7.76 -0.19
CA GLN A 55 10.48 -8.47 -1.07
C GLN A 55 11.78 -8.88 -0.36
N ILE A 56 12.29 -8.08 0.58
CA ILE A 56 13.50 -8.45 1.36
C ILE A 56 13.26 -9.75 2.12
N CYS A 57 12.10 -9.88 2.77
CA CYS A 57 11.75 -11.08 3.52
C CYS A 57 11.43 -12.26 2.60
N SER A 58 10.70 -12.02 1.51
CA SER A 58 10.21 -13.09 0.63
C SER A 58 11.27 -13.67 -0.32
N SER A 59 12.36 -12.92 -0.60
CA SER A 59 13.44 -13.38 -1.49
C SER A 59 14.59 -14.08 -0.76
N THR A 60 14.66 -13.96 0.56
CA THR A 60 15.77 -14.48 1.36
C THR A 60 15.52 -15.94 1.77
N ARG A 61 16.55 -16.80 1.63
CA ARG A 61 16.52 -18.21 2.05
C ARG A 61 17.06 -18.45 3.47
N MET A 62 17.52 -17.40 4.12
CA MET A 62 18.07 -17.39 5.49
C MET A 62 17.01 -16.87 6.47
N PRO A 63 17.21 -17.05 7.79
CA PRO A 63 16.31 -16.47 8.79
C PRO A 63 16.22 -14.95 8.57
N THR A 64 15.02 -14.45 8.31
CA THR A 64 14.75 -13.03 8.04
C THR A 64 14.35 -12.27 9.30
N LEU A 65 14.21 -12.97 10.44
CA LEU A 65 13.71 -12.42 11.68
C LEU A 65 14.51 -11.18 12.14
N TRP A 66 15.84 -11.27 12.10
CA TRP A 66 16.74 -10.16 12.44
C TRP A 66 16.60 -8.93 11.52
N GLN A 67 16.07 -9.10 10.29
CA GLN A 67 15.88 -8.01 9.33
C GLN A 67 14.56 -7.27 9.53
N VAL A 68 13.59 -7.87 10.24
CA VAL A 68 12.24 -7.31 10.35
C VAL A 68 12.23 -6.00 11.13
N ILE A 69 12.97 -5.90 12.24
CA ILE A 69 13.05 -4.66 13.04
C ILE A 69 13.65 -3.50 12.21
N PRO A 70 14.85 -3.64 11.61
CA PRO A 70 15.39 -2.60 10.73
C PRO A 70 14.47 -2.25 9.54
N ALA A 71 13.79 -3.24 8.96
CA ALA A 71 12.86 -3.02 7.86
C ALA A 71 11.64 -2.19 8.30
N MET A 72 11.07 -2.50 9.47
CA MET A 72 9.93 -1.78 10.04
C MET A 72 10.31 -0.35 10.43
N GLU A 73 11.47 -0.13 11.03
CA GLU A 73 11.97 1.21 11.37
C GLU A 73 12.20 2.05 10.11
N ALA A 74 12.87 1.49 9.11
CA ALA A 74 13.12 2.18 7.85
C ALA A 74 11.82 2.51 7.09
N LEU A 75 10.82 1.62 7.13
CA LEU A 75 9.49 1.88 6.56
C LEU A 75 8.77 3.00 7.32
N SER A 76 8.79 2.94 8.66
CA SER A 76 8.16 3.94 9.52
C SER A 76 8.76 5.34 9.27
N SER A 77 10.09 5.46 9.24
CA SER A 77 10.74 6.75 8.95
C SER A 77 10.43 7.30 7.56
N ARG A 78 10.22 6.45 6.55
CA ARG A 78 9.79 6.90 5.21
C ARG A 78 8.36 7.42 5.24
N TRP A 79 7.47 6.72 5.92
CA TRP A 79 6.07 7.08 6.02
C TRP A 79 5.84 8.30 6.91
N GLU A 80 6.62 8.50 7.98
CA GLU A 80 6.63 9.74 8.77
C GLU A 80 6.95 10.95 7.88
N LYS A 81 8.02 10.88 7.08
CA LYS A 81 8.36 11.94 6.12
C LYS A 81 7.23 12.21 5.12
N LYS A 82 6.56 11.15 4.63
CA LYS A 82 5.42 11.30 3.71
C LYS A 82 4.16 11.85 4.39
N ALA A 83 3.98 11.62 5.69
CA ALA A 83 2.88 12.16 6.47
C ALA A 83 3.03 13.66 6.76
N GLU A 84 4.25 14.18 6.66
CA GLU A 84 4.54 15.62 6.80
C GLU A 84 4.62 16.33 5.45
N ASP A 85 4.91 15.61 4.37
CA ASP A 85 5.04 16.18 3.02
C ASP A 85 3.66 16.58 2.45
N PRO A 86 3.43 17.87 2.12
CA PRO A 86 2.19 18.34 1.51
C PRO A 86 1.82 17.63 0.20
N LYS A 87 2.80 17.07 -0.52
CA LYS A 87 2.58 16.25 -1.74
C LYS A 87 1.59 15.11 -1.49
N TYR A 88 1.58 14.54 -0.29
CA TYR A 88 0.72 13.42 0.07
C TYR A 88 -0.44 13.82 0.99
N ALA A 89 -0.82 15.10 1.04
CA ALA A 89 -1.89 15.59 1.92
C ALA A 89 -3.18 14.75 1.85
N LEU A 90 -3.57 14.31 0.65
CA LEU A 90 -4.74 13.45 0.44
C LEU A 90 -4.65 12.09 1.19
N PHE A 91 -3.44 11.62 1.45
CA PHE A 91 -3.16 10.32 2.05
C PHE A 91 -2.66 10.42 3.51
N HIS A 92 -2.53 11.62 4.08
CA HIS A 92 -1.97 11.80 5.44
C HIS A 92 -2.68 10.94 6.48
N ASP A 93 -4.02 10.93 6.48
CA ASP A 93 -4.79 10.13 7.44
C ASP A 93 -4.55 8.63 7.25
N ALA A 94 -4.47 8.17 6.00
CA ALA A 94 -4.18 6.78 5.69
C ALA A 94 -2.76 6.38 6.10
N ILE A 95 -1.77 7.27 5.89
CA ILE A 95 -0.38 7.04 6.28
C ILE A 95 -0.26 6.99 7.80
N ARG A 96 -0.92 7.89 8.53
CA ARG A 96 -0.95 7.88 10.01
C ARG A 96 -1.55 6.59 10.56
N ALA A 97 -2.70 6.16 10.03
CA ALA A 97 -3.30 4.88 10.41
C ALA A 97 -2.36 3.69 10.10
N ALA A 98 -1.60 3.77 9.01
CA ALA A 98 -0.61 2.75 8.67
C ALA A 98 0.60 2.75 9.63
N LEU A 99 1.07 3.92 10.07
CA LEU A 99 2.10 4.08 11.11
C LEU A 99 1.65 3.52 12.46
N GLU A 100 0.41 3.80 12.89
CA GLU A 100 -0.16 3.22 14.11
C GLU A 100 -0.20 1.69 14.05
N LYS A 101 -0.55 1.15 12.88
CA LYS A 101 -0.55 -0.30 12.64
C LYS A 101 0.87 -0.87 12.70
N LEU A 102 1.87 -0.21 12.12
CA LEU A 102 3.28 -0.62 12.24
C LEU A 102 3.74 -0.61 13.69
N LEU A 103 3.43 0.45 14.45
CA LEU A 103 3.77 0.55 15.87
C LEU A 103 3.14 -0.58 16.70
N LYS A 104 1.89 -0.94 16.42
CA LYS A 104 1.21 -2.08 17.07
C LYS A 104 2.00 -3.37 16.85
N TYR A 105 2.41 -3.66 15.62
CA TYR A 105 3.18 -4.87 15.32
C TYR A 105 4.58 -4.82 15.90
N TYR A 106 5.26 -3.68 15.85
CA TYR A 106 6.58 -3.50 16.47
C TYR A 106 6.54 -3.86 17.96
N LYS A 107 5.55 -3.35 18.71
CA LYS A 107 5.32 -3.68 20.12
C LYS A 107 4.99 -5.16 20.37
N GLN A 108 4.51 -5.89 19.37
CA GLN A 108 4.29 -7.33 19.48
C GLN A 108 5.59 -8.10 19.24
N LEU A 109 6.45 -7.62 18.35
CA LEU A 109 7.77 -8.21 18.10
C LEU A 109 8.68 -8.06 19.32
N ASP A 110 8.65 -6.89 19.97
CA ASP A 110 9.40 -6.61 21.21
C ASP A 110 9.04 -7.58 22.36
N LYS A 111 7.81 -8.09 22.37
CA LYS A 111 7.35 -9.07 23.38
C LYS A 111 7.68 -10.53 23.03
N ALA A 112 8.16 -10.80 21.82
CA ALA A 112 8.44 -12.16 21.37
C ALA A 112 9.90 -12.49 21.68
N ASP A 113 10.14 -13.33 22.69
CA ASP A 113 11.48 -13.78 23.12
C ASP A 113 12.36 -14.30 21.97
N ALA A 114 11.73 -14.87 20.94
CA ALA A 114 12.39 -15.33 19.73
C ALA A 114 13.17 -14.23 19.00
N TYR A 115 12.68 -12.99 18.99
CA TYR A 115 13.38 -11.87 18.34
C TYR A 115 14.63 -11.46 19.13
N ILE A 116 14.50 -11.32 20.45
CA ILE A 116 15.61 -10.98 21.35
C ILE A 116 16.74 -12.01 21.19
N HIS A 117 16.38 -13.30 21.15
CA HIS A 117 17.37 -14.38 21.00
C HIS A 117 18.05 -14.38 19.62
N THR A 118 17.29 -14.17 18.53
CA THR A 118 17.89 -14.10 17.18
C THR A 118 18.77 -12.87 16.98
N LEU A 119 18.43 -11.72 17.58
CA LEU A 119 19.25 -10.51 17.48
C LEU A 119 20.59 -10.69 18.20
N ASP A 120 20.58 -11.29 19.39
CA ASP A 120 21.77 -11.57 20.20
C ASP A 120 22.74 -12.53 19.48
N THR A 121 22.22 -13.65 18.95
CA THR A 121 23.04 -14.63 18.20
C THR A 121 23.61 -14.09 16.88
N HIS A 122 23.04 -13.04 16.30
CA HIS A 122 23.57 -12.42 15.08
C HIS A 122 24.53 -11.24 15.37
N LEU A 123 24.41 -10.57 16.52
CA LEU A 123 25.34 -9.51 16.94
C LEU A 123 26.64 -10.05 17.57
N HIS A 124 26.60 -11.26 18.12
CA HIS A 124 27.77 -11.94 18.68
C HIS A 124 28.12 -13.20 17.86
N PRO A 125 28.94 -13.09 16.81
CA PRO A 125 29.57 -14.24 16.15
C PRO A 125 30.69 -14.87 17.00
#